data_AF-A0A535F8W9-F1
#
_entry.id   AF-A0A535F8W9-F1
#
_cell.length_a   1.000
_cell.length_b   1.000
_cell.length_c   1.000
_cell.angle_alpha   90.00
_cell.angle_beta   90.00
_cell.angle_gamma   90.00
#
_symmetry.space_group_name_H-M   'P 1'
#
loop_
_entity.id
_entity.type
_entity.pdbx_description
1 polymer ?
#
loop_
_entity_poly.entity_id
_entity_poly.type
_entity_poly.pdbx_seq_one_letter_code
_entity_poly.pdbx_strand_id
1 'polypeptide(L)' 'MTNRTLYYGAIVLGIIALAVGIYYSTNNHPTRELAGIVVGVILLIVGLVGLFVIIPRSTR' A
#
# COMPACT_ATOMS: atom_id res chain seq x y z
N MET A 1 -2.81 22.61 1.26
CA MET A 1 -3.26 21.55 2.19
C MET A 1 -2.38 20.33 1.93
N THR A 2 -1.57 19.93 2.90
CA THR A 2 -0.46 18.98 2.69
C THR A 2 -0.96 17.65 2.13
N ASN A 3 -0.32 17.15 1.08
CA ASN A 3 -0.56 15.86 0.40
C ASN A 3 -0.56 14.61 1.30
N ARG A 4 -0.40 14.75 2.62
CA ARG A 4 -0.43 13.68 3.63
C ARG A 4 -1.68 12.81 3.52
N THR A 5 -2.85 13.38 3.24
CA THR A 5 -4.10 12.62 3.05
C THR A 5 -4.00 11.62 1.89
N LEU A 6 -3.28 11.96 0.82
CA LEU A 6 -3.12 11.10 -0.35
C LEU A 6 -2.21 9.90 -0.05
N TYR A 7 -1.15 10.10 0.74
CA TYR A 7 -0.28 9.00 1.20
C TYR A 7 -0.97 8.07 2.19
N TYR A 8 -1.73 8.62 3.15
CA TYR A 8 -2.55 7.79 4.03
C TYR A 8 -3.61 7.00 3.23
N GLY A 9 -4.24 7.62 2.24
CA GLY A 9 -5.15 6.93 1.33
C GLY A 9 -4.48 5.79 0.56
N ALA A 10 -3.28 6.03 0.01
CA ALA A 10 -2.50 5.00 -0.69
C ALA A 10 -2.12 3.83 0.22
N ILE A 11 -1.73 4.10 1.48
CA ILE A 11 -1.42 3.05 2.47
C ILE A 11 -2.67 2.21 2.77
N VAL A 12 -3.80 2.86 3.07
CA VAL A 12 -5.07 2.15 3.37
C VAL A 12 -5.51 1.28 2.19
N LEU A 13 -5.46 1.83 0.96
CA LEU A 13 -5.77 1.06 -0.25
C LEU A 13 -4.79 -0.09 -0.47
N GLY A 14 -3.51 0.10 -0.17
CA GLY A 14 -2.49 -0.95 -0.23
C GLY A 14 -2.77 -2.09 0.75
N ILE A 15 -3.16 -1.79 2.00
CA ILE A 15 -3.54 -2.79 3.00
C ILE A 15 -4.76 -3.59 2.53
N ILE A 16 -5.79 -2.91 2.02
CA ILE A 16 -7.02 -3.56 1.52
C ILE A 16 -6.69 -4.48 0.34
N ALA A 17 -5.89 -4.02 -0.63
CA ALA A 17 -5.49 -4.82 -1.78
C ALA A 17 -4.68 -6.06 -1.36
N LEU A 18 -3.79 -5.93 -0.38
CA LEU A 18 -3.05 -7.06 0.20
C LEU A 18 -3.96 -8.06 0.90
N ALA A 19 -4.91 -7.60 1.71
CA ALA A 19 -5.88 -8.47 2.37
C ALA A 19 -6.72 -9.25 1.34
N VAL A 20 -7.15 -8.60 0.25
CA VAL A 20 -7.86 -9.24 -0.85
C VAL A 20 -6.97 -10.25 -1.59
N GLY A 21 -5.70 -9.91 -1.84
CA GLY A 21 -4.72 -10.83 -2.45
C GLY A 21 -4.50 -12.10 -1.62
N ILE A 22 -4.35 -11.95 -0.30
CA ILE A 22 -4.23 -13.07 0.65
C ILE A 22 -5.51 -13.91 0.67
N TYR A 23 -6.69 -13.27 0.66
CA TYR A 23 -7.95 -13.99 0.58
C TYR A 23 -8.06 -14.83 -0.71
N TYR A 24 -7.65 -14.28 -1.86
CA TYR A 24 -7.64 -15.05 -3.12
C TYR A 24 -6.57 -16.16 -3.15
N SER A 25 -5.44 -15.99 -2.46
CA SER A 25 -4.43 -17.05 -2.25
C SER A 25 -5.07 -18.28 -1.60
N THR A 26 -5.87 -18.07 -0.55
CA THR A 26 -6.56 -19.18 0.15
C THR A 26 -7.63 -19.89 -0.68
N ASN A 27 -8.05 -19.31 -1.81
CA ASN A 27 -9.08 -19.86 -2.70
C ASN A 27 -8.52 -20.45 -4.01
N ASN A 28 -7.20 -20.70 -4.11
CA ASN A 28 -6.55 -21.29 -5.29
C ASN A 28 -6.81 -20.53 -6.61
N HIS A 29 -6.82 -19.19 -6.57
CA HIS A 29 -6.92 -18.34 -7.76
C HIS A 29 -5.57 -17.67 -8.06
N PRO A 30 -4.60 -18.38 -8.66
CA PRO A 30 -3.19 -17.96 -8.72
C PRO A 30 -2.99 -16.62 -9.44
N THR A 31 -3.76 -16.35 -10.50
CA THR A 31 -3.64 -15.09 -11.26
C THR A 31 -4.17 -13.89 -10.48
N ARG A 32 -5.24 -14.06 -9.69
CA ARG A 32 -5.86 -12.98 -8.89
C ARG A 32 -5.09 -12.71 -7.60
N GLU A 33 -4.55 -13.76 -7.00
CA GLU A 33 -3.62 -13.68 -5.88
C GLU A 33 -2.40 -12.81 -6.24
N LEU A 34 -1.72 -13.16 -7.34
CA LEU A 34 -0.48 -12.49 -7.73
C LEU A 34 -0.72 -11.02 -8.07
N ALA A 35 -1.84 -10.71 -8.74
CA ALA A 35 -2.24 -9.33 -9.00
C ALA A 35 -2.53 -8.55 -7.70
N GLY A 36 -3.29 -9.13 -6.76
CA GLY A 36 -3.64 -8.47 -5.50
C GLY A 36 -2.43 -8.21 -4.60
N ILE A 37 -1.54 -9.20 -4.46
CA ILE A 37 -0.31 -9.10 -3.67
C ILE A 37 0.65 -8.07 -4.29
N VAL A 38 0.91 -8.15 -5.60
CA VAL A 38 1.84 -7.22 -6.28
C VAL A 38 1.33 -5.78 -6.21
N VAL A 39 0.04 -5.56 -6.52
CA VAL A 39 -0.55 -4.21 -6.48
C VAL A 39 -0.56 -3.66 -5.05
N GLY A 40 -0.94 -4.47 -4.06
CA GLY A 40 -0.95 -4.05 -2.65
C GLY A 40 0.44 -3.71 -2.13
N VAL A 41 1.46 -4.50 -2.47
CA VAL A 41 2.86 -4.23 -2.09
C VAL A 41 3.36 -2.93 -2.70
N ILE A 42 3.10 -2.66 -3.98
CA ILE A 42 3.51 -1.41 -4.65
C ILE A 42 2.85 -0.19 -3.99
N LEU A 43 1.54 -0.27 -3.72
CA LEU A 43 0.81 0.81 -3.05
C LEU A 43 1.36 1.10 -1.65
N LEU A 44 1.71 0.06 -0.88
CA LEU A 44 2.34 0.22 0.43
C LEU A 44 3.72 0.87 0.33
N ILE A 45 4.57 0.43 -0.60
CA ILE A 45 5.91 1.00 -0.79
C ILE A 45 5.81 2.48 -1.16
N VAL A 46 5.00 2.83 -2.15
CA VAL A 46 4.84 4.22 -2.60
C VAL A 46 4.23 5.09 -1.49
N GLY A 47 3.23 4.56 -0.79
CA GLY A 47 2.58 5.24 0.33
C GLY A 47 3.57 5.52 1.48
N LEU A 48 4.34 4.53 1.89
CA LEU A 48 5.34 4.66 2.97
C LEU A 48 6.49 5.59 2.56
N VAL A 49 7.10 5.36 1.39
CA VAL A 49 8.22 6.19 0.90
C VAL A 49 7.79 7.65 0.78
N GLY A 50 6.63 7.91 0.20
CA GLY A 50 6.10 9.26 0.08
C GLY A 50 5.82 9.91 1.44
N LEU A 51 5.32 9.15 2.41
CA LEU A 51 5.15 9.64 3.78
C LEU A 51 6.50 10.01 4.42
N PHE A 52 7.51 9.15 4.32
CA PHE A 52 8.85 9.38 4.88
C PHE A 52 9.60 10.54 4.21
N VAL A 53 9.38 10.78 2.92
CA VAL A 53 9.97 11.93 2.20
C VAL A 53 9.31 13.25 2.63
N ILE A 54 8.01 13.23 2.94
CA ILE A 54 7.23 14.45 3.25
C ILE A 54 7.21 14.78 4.73
N ILE A 55 7.40 13.80 5.62
CA ILE A 55 7.65 14.08 7.03
C ILE A 55 8.92 14.94 7.06
N PRO A 56 8.82 16.24 7.42
CA PRO A 56 10.01 17.06 7.55
C PRO A 56 10.89 16.33 8.56
N ARG A 57 12.13 16.02 8.16
CA ARG A 57 13.14 15.56 9.10
C ARG A 57 13.20 16.64 10.16
N SER A 58 12.58 16.40 11.30
CA SER A 58 12.72 17.24 12.48
C SER A 58 14.19 17.13 12.85
N THR A 59 14.98 18.05 12.31
CA THR A 59 16.35 18.32 12.75
C THR A 59 16.27 18.55 14.25
N ARG A 60 16.66 17.54 15.03
CA ARG A 60 17.13 17.72 16.40
C ARG A 60 18.64 17.84 16.35
#